data_AF-M0P8F7-F1
#
_entry.id   AF-M0P8F7-F1
#
_cell.length_a   1.000
_cell.length_b   1.000
_cell.length_c   1.000
_cell.angle_alpha   90.00
_cell.angle_beta   90.00
_cell.angle_gamma   90.00
#
_symmetry.space_group_name_H-M   'P 1'
#
loop_
_entity.id
_entity.type
_entity.pdbx_description
1 polymer ?
#
loop_
_entity_poly.entity_id
_entity_poly.type
_entity_poly.pdbx_seq_one_letter_code
_entity_poly.pdbx_strand_id
1 'polypeptide(L)'
;MWPFDRGKGLSYGGTPLEKPSIVDRARELFGRGRSHQAHLDETEVRIGVSGIRGKSSTAKRLGSVLTERGYDTYTKITGDHPTSYHNGRTIPIQRRGPRVTLYENLNLLREFVPQLTETEPEDAIVMENQAITEYTMRMVNERFLRPNVLLFCNVRQDHNDTLGETRQDIARSFARSVPEGCHVISDEQHGAIHDYLKEEIEARGATIEQVDVPERHRHLTGAETVHMLNHVLDHLGEPRIDDAELHSMLDAIQPEWTDLPDGRVFNAAKVNEIESTELFRRQLAGTGDDAELVCPFVFLRRDRRGRTASFVEYIDILFERGLIDRVHVGGAYTGVFARRVDGPATEHDTDATDAETVLDRLLATDQPVMFMANTVHPFMRELADEVETRERSERPPELPAY
;
A
#
# COMPACT_ATOMS: atom_id res chain seq x y z
N MET A 1 17.00 31.31 -27.96
CA MET A 1 18.46 31.29 -27.79
C MET A 1 18.74 31.62 -26.33
N TRP A 2 18.93 30.60 -25.49
CA TRP A 2 19.18 30.73 -24.05
C TRP A 2 20.42 29.91 -23.72
N PRO A 3 21.49 30.47 -23.14
CA PRO A 3 22.70 29.73 -22.85
C PRO A 3 22.61 29.06 -21.49
N PHE A 4 22.83 27.75 -21.46
CA PHE A 4 23.15 27.00 -20.24
C PHE A 4 24.61 27.29 -19.88
N ASP A 5 24.83 27.96 -18.75
CA ASP A 5 26.13 28.02 -18.09
C ASP A 5 26.35 26.70 -17.31
N ARG A 6 27.05 25.76 -17.94
CA ARG A 6 27.54 24.54 -17.29
C ARG A 6 28.89 24.85 -16.62
N GLY A 7 28.89 25.25 -15.34
CA GLY A 7 30.19 25.43 -14.69
C GLY A 7 30.24 26.08 -13.32
N LYS A 8 29.47 25.63 -12.32
CA LYS A 8 29.82 25.90 -10.92
C LYS A 8 29.82 24.60 -10.11
N GLY A 9 31.00 24.23 -9.60
CA GLY A 9 31.18 23.09 -8.69
C GLY A 9 30.61 23.40 -7.31
N LEU A 10 30.20 22.36 -6.58
CA LEU A 10 29.79 22.44 -5.18
C LEU A 10 31.00 22.83 -4.32
N SER A 11 30.84 23.82 -3.44
CA SER A 11 31.83 24.22 -2.44
C SER A 11 31.20 24.26 -1.04
N TYR A 12 31.99 23.94 -0.02
CA TYR A 12 31.65 24.12 1.39
C TYR A 12 32.80 24.91 2.03
N GLY A 13 32.50 26.02 2.71
CA GLY A 13 33.53 26.87 3.35
C GLY A 13 34.53 27.55 2.38
N GLY A 14 34.19 27.67 1.08
CA GLY A 14 35.07 28.30 0.09
C GLY A 14 36.13 27.37 -0.51
N THR A 15 36.19 26.10 -0.10
CA THR A 15 37.05 25.08 -0.73
C THR A 15 36.25 24.33 -1.80
N PRO A 16 36.75 24.24 -3.05
CA PRO A 16 36.11 23.42 -4.09
C PRO A 16 36.14 21.95 -3.66
N LEU A 17 34.98 21.28 -3.60
CA LEU A 17 34.94 19.84 -3.40
C LEU A 17 35.43 19.15 -4.69
N GLU A 18 36.47 18.33 -4.57
CA GLU A 18 36.94 17.51 -5.69
C GLU A 18 35.78 16.64 -6.20
N LYS A 19 35.50 16.73 -7.50
CA LYS A 19 34.50 15.85 -8.12
C LYS A 19 35.07 14.43 -8.08
N PRO A 20 34.39 13.46 -7.42
CA PRO A 20 34.91 12.10 -7.33
C PRO A 20 35.11 11.55 -8.74
N SER A 21 36.28 10.94 -8.96
CA SER A 21 36.61 10.37 -10.26
C SER A 21 35.64 9.23 -10.60
N ILE A 22 35.58 8.84 -11.88
CA ILE A 22 34.78 7.68 -12.31
C ILE A 22 35.22 6.41 -11.55
N VAL A 23 36.50 6.32 -11.19
CA VAL A 23 37.06 5.21 -10.41
C VAL A 23 36.58 5.28 -8.95
N ASP A 24 36.47 6.47 -8.36
CA ASP A 24 35.96 6.63 -6.99
C ASP A 24 34.47 6.32 -6.90
N ARG A 25 33.67 6.76 -7.88
CA ARG A 25 32.26 6.38 -7.98
C ARG A 25 32.07 4.88 -8.16
N ALA A 26 32.93 4.24 -8.96
CA ALA A 26 32.91 2.79 -9.14
C ALA A 26 33.29 2.07 -7.83
N ARG A 27 34.36 2.51 -7.14
CA ARG A 27 34.76 1.96 -5.83
C ARG A 27 33.71 2.17 -4.76
N GLU A 28 33.03 3.31 -4.75
CA GLU A 28 31.93 3.61 -3.83
C GLU A 28 30.71 2.71 -4.09
N LEU A 29 30.36 2.45 -5.36
CA LEU A 29 29.33 1.48 -5.75
C LEU A 29 29.70 0.03 -5.40
N PHE A 30 30.94 -0.39 -5.68
CA PHE A 30 31.43 -1.74 -5.35
C PHE A 30 31.70 -1.95 -3.85
N GLY A 31 32.02 -0.89 -3.12
CA GLY A 31 32.18 -0.88 -1.66
C GLY A 31 30.82 -0.96 -0.96
N ARG A 32 29.84 -0.18 -1.44
CA ARG A 32 28.44 -0.24 -0.99
C ARG A 32 27.84 -1.64 -1.10
N GLY A 33 28.09 -2.36 -2.19
CA GLY A 33 27.59 -3.74 -2.34
C GLY A 33 28.15 -4.70 -1.28
N ARG A 34 29.42 -4.56 -0.87
CA ARG A 34 30.04 -5.39 0.17
C ARG A 34 29.64 -4.98 1.58
N SER A 35 29.58 -3.68 1.86
CA SER A 35 29.07 -3.15 3.14
C SER A 35 27.60 -3.52 3.34
N HIS A 36 26.78 -3.43 2.29
CA HIS A 36 25.39 -3.90 2.31
C HIS A 36 25.29 -5.39 2.62
N GLN A 37 26.11 -6.23 1.99
CA GLN A 37 26.11 -7.67 2.27
C GLN A 37 26.52 -7.98 3.71
N ALA A 38 27.59 -7.35 4.20
CA ALA A 38 28.04 -7.51 5.59
C ALA A 38 26.95 -7.10 6.57
N HIS A 39 26.30 -5.96 6.34
CA HIS A 39 25.21 -5.47 7.17
C HIS A 39 24.03 -6.46 7.20
N LEU A 40 23.59 -6.98 6.04
CA LEU A 40 22.54 -7.99 6.03
C LEU A 40 22.94 -9.29 6.73
N ASP A 41 24.21 -9.69 6.64
CA ASP A 41 24.72 -10.88 7.30
C ASP A 41 24.80 -10.70 8.83
N GLU A 42 24.91 -9.45 9.32
CA GLU A 42 24.91 -9.08 10.74
C GLU A 42 23.50 -8.88 11.31
N THR A 43 22.54 -8.36 10.54
CA THR A 43 21.14 -8.18 11.00
C THR A 43 20.44 -9.52 11.18
N GLU A 44 20.02 -9.87 12.40
CA GLU A 44 19.39 -11.17 12.67
C GLU A 44 17.98 -11.29 12.10
N VAL A 45 17.16 -10.23 12.19
CA VAL A 45 15.74 -10.25 11.77
C VAL A 45 15.56 -9.45 10.48
N ARG A 46 15.17 -10.12 9.39
CA ARG A 46 15.00 -9.49 8.08
C ARG A 46 13.65 -9.89 7.51
N ILE A 47 12.69 -8.97 7.57
CA ILE A 47 11.29 -9.21 7.26
C ILE A 47 10.91 -8.46 5.98
N GLY A 48 10.47 -9.20 4.96
CA GLY A 48 9.90 -8.64 3.75
C GLY A 48 8.38 -8.66 3.79
N VAL A 49 7.73 -7.55 3.49
CA VAL A 49 6.26 -7.45 3.47
C VAL A 49 5.75 -7.31 2.04
N SER A 50 5.08 -8.36 1.55
CA SER A 50 4.54 -8.46 0.19
C SER A 50 3.03 -8.71 0.22
N GLY A 51 2.35 -8.47 -0.89
CA GLY A 51 0.89 -8.56 -0.98
C GLY A 51 0.30 -7.49 -1.88
N ILE A 52 -1.00 -7.58 -2.17
CA ILE A 52 -1.68 -6.56 -2.97
C ILE A 52 -2.09 -5.38 -2.07
N ARG A 53 -2.71 -5.67 -0.93
CA ARG A 53 -3.20 -4.69 0.07
C ARG A 53 -2.52 -4.86 1.41
N GLY A 54 -2.55 -3.82 2.26
CA GLY A 54 -2.11 -3.91 3.66
C GLY A 54 -0.60 -3.90 3.90
N LYS A 55 0.25 -3.85 2.87
CA LYS A 55 1.71 -3.91 3.04
C LYS A 55 2.29 -2.77 3.88
N SER A 56 2.05 -1.51 3.50
CA SER A 56 2.63 -0.35 4.20
C SER A 56 2.17 -0.27 5.65
N SER A 57 0.88 -0.53 5.91
CA SER A 57 0.32 -0.52 7.27
C SER A 57 0.91 -1.66 8.12
N THR A 58 1.03 -2.86 7.56
CA THR A 58 1.64 -4.02 8.23
C THR A 58 3.11 -3.75 8.54
N ALA A 59 3.90 -3.30 7.56
CA ALA A 59 5.31 -2.99 7.74
C ALA A 59 5.53 -1.93 8.82
N LYS A 60 4.74 -0.85 8.80
CA LYS A 60 4.81 0.21 9.82
C LYS A 60 4.45 -0.31 11.21
N ARG A 61 3.35 -1.05 11.33
CA ARG A 61 2.86 -1.58 12.61
C ARG A 61 3.84 -2.58 13.21
N LEU A 62 4.35 -3.52 12.42
CA LEU A 62 5.36 -4.47 12.85
C LEU A 62 6.66 -3.76 13.26
N GLY A 63 7.12 -2.78 12.48
CA GLY A 63 8.27 -1.97 12.82
C GLY A 63 8.14 -1.25 14.16
N SER A 64 6.96 -0.68 14.45
CA SER A 64 6.64 -0.09 15.75
C SER A 64 6.69 -1.11 16.87
N VAL A 65 6.04 -2.27 16.71
CA VAL A 65 6.03 -3.34 17.72
C VAL A 65 7.44 -3.84 18.05
N LEU A 66 8.29 -4.06 17.04
CA LEU A 66 9.68 -4.48 17.25
C LEU A 66 10.49 -3.39 17.98
N THR A 67 10.33 -2.12 17.58
CA THR A 67 10.96 -0.98 18.26
C THR A 67 10.56 -0.91 19.73
N GLU A 68 9.27 -1.08 20.04
CA GLU A 68 8.73 -1.05 21.40
C GLU A 68 9.25 -2.21 22.26
N ARG A 69 9.62 -3.32 21.63
CA ARG A 69 10.26 -4.49 22.26
C ARG A 69 11.77 -4.36 22.41
N GLY A 70 12.34 -3.23 22.00
CA GLY A 70 13.75 -2.91 22.20
C GLY A 70 14.67 -3.32 21.05
N TYR A 71 14.12 -3.80 19.93
CA TYR A 71 14.92 -4.05 18.73
C TYR A 71 15.35 -2.72 18.11
N ASP A 72 16.63 -2.62 17.74
CA ASP A 72 17.07 -1.59 16.82
C ASP A 72 16.51 -1.88 15.42
N THR A 73 15.45 -1.15 15.06
CA THR A 73 14.56 -1.49 13.95
C THR A 73 14.59 -0.44 12.87
N TYR A 74 14.97 -0.86 11.66
CA TYR A 74 14.75 -0.09 10.44
C TYR A 74 13.47 -0.54 9.75
N THR A 75 12.57 0.40 9.46
CA THR A 75 11.33 0.13 8.72
C THR A 75 11.22 1.00 7.48
N LYS A 76 10.94 0.37 6.34
CA LYS A 76 10.73 1.10 5.08
C LYS A 76 9.38 0.80 4.47
N ILE A 77 8.63 1.87 4.22
CA ILE A 77 7.36 1.84 3.50
C ILE A 77 7.51 2.59 2.17
N THR A 78 6.87 2.07 1.12
CA THR A 78 7.11 2.49 -0.27
C THR A 78 5.89 3.12 -0.93
N GLY A 79 4.79 3.34 -0.21
CA GLY A 79 3.53 3.90 -0.75
C GLY A 79 3.65 5.26 -1.46
N ASP A 80 2.54 5.99 -1.61
CA ASP A 80 2.52 7.27 -2.37
C ASP A 80 3.60 8.27 -1.91
N HIS A 81 3.97 8.21 -0.63
CA HIS A 81 5.10 8.89 -0.02
C HIS A 81 6.04 7.87 0.64
N PRO A 82 7.06 7.38 -0.08
CA PRO A 82 8.05 6.48 0.50
C PRO A 82 8.67 7.13 1.74
N THR A 83 8.68 6.39 2.84
CA THR A 83 9.13 6.87 4.14
C THR A 83 9.95 5.77 4.80
N SER A 84 11.06 6.15 5.40
CA SER A 84 11.90 5.26 6.19
C SER A 84 11.84 5.69 7.64
N TYR A 85 11.86 4.73 8.55
CA TYR A 85 11.85 4.91 9.98
C TYR A 85 13.02 4.15 10.59
N HIS A 86 13.64 4.74 11.61
CA HIS A 86 14.60 4.05 12.47
C HIS A 86 14.18 4.28 13.91
N ASN A 87 13.80 3.21 14.60
CA ASN A 87 13.21 3.24 15.94
C ASN A 87 12.07 4.25 16.03
N GLY A 88 11.13 4.17 15.08
CA GLY A 88 9.97 5.07 14.98
C GLY A 88 10.27 6.50 14.50
N ARG A 89 11.54 6.90 14.38
CA ARG A 89 11.91 8.24 13.90
C ARG A 89 12.00 8.27 12.37
N THR A 90 11.29 9.21 11.76
CA THR A 90 11.30 9.39 10.30
C THR A 90 12.67 9.84 9.80
N ILE A 91 13.19 9.14 8.80
CA ILE A 91 14.39 9.51 8.05
C ILE A 91 13.96 10.09 6.71
N PRO A 92 14.33 11.34 6.38
CA PRO A 92 13.99 11.94 5.10
C PRO A 92 14.70 11.21 3.95
N ILE A 93 13.93 10.70 2.99
CA ILE A 93 14.47 10.08 1.79
C ILE A 93 15.00 11.17 0.85
N GLN A 94 16.33 11.31 0.76
CA GLN A 94 16.95 12.22 -0.23
C GLN A 94 16.79 11.65 -1.64
N ARG A 95 15.77 12.12 -2.37
CA ARG A 95 15.60 11.76 -3.79
C ARG A 95 16.63 12.45 -4.67
N ARG A 96 17.33 11.67 -5.50
CA ARG A 96 18.05 12.18 -6.68
C ARG A 96 17.18 12.03 -7.94
N GLY A 97 16.07 12.79 -8.02
CA GLY A 97 15.30 12.90 -9.27
C GLY A 97 13.77 13.04 -9.07
N PRO A 98 13.01 13.50 -10.10
CA PRO A 98 11.65 14.00 -9.89
C PRO A 98 10.52 12.96 -9.95
N ARG A 99 10.71 11.71 -10.42
CA ARG A 99 9.58 10.75 -10.58
C ARG A 99 10.02 9.29 -10.47
N VAL A 100 9.26 8.48 -9.74
CA VAL A 100 9.28 7.02 -9.87
C VAL A 100 8.18 6.65 -10.86
N THR A 101 8.55 6.41 -12.12
CA THR A 101 7.64 5.83 -13.11
C THR A 101 7.64 4.30 -12.99
N LEU A 102 6.52 3.70 -13.39
CA LEU A 102 6.17 2.27 -13.32
C LEU A 102 7.18 1.28 -13.96
N TYR A 103 8.31 1.77 -14.50
CA TYR A 103 9.37 1.01 -15.13
C TYR A 103 10.71 1.70 -14.84
N GLU A 104 11.41 1.27 -13.79
CA GLU A 104 12.87 1.40 -13.69
C GLU A 104 13.42 0.44 -12.63
N ASN A 105 13.69 -0.79 -13.06
CA ASN A 105 14.28 -1.87 -12.27
C ASN A 105 15.68 -1.57 -11.69
N LEU A 106 16.18 -0.33 -11.78
CA LEU A 106 17.54 0.06 -11.39
C LEU A 106 17.65 1.21 -10.37
N ASN A 107 16.56 1.94 -10.05
CA ASN A 107 16.63 3.00 -9.03
C ASN A 107 16.43 2.50 -7.60
N LEU A 108 15.91 1.28 -7.43
CA LEU A 108 15.83 0.59 -6.15
C LEU A 108 17.21 0.53 -5.47
N LEU A 109 18.28 0.12 -6.18
CA LEU A 109 19.66 0.10 -5.66
C LEU A 109 20.13 1.45 -5.11
N ARG A 110 19.78 2.54 -5.80
CA ARG A 110 20.25 3.89 -5.45
C ARG A 110 19.52 4.48 -4.25
N GLU A 111 18.29 4.03 -3.99
CA GLU A 111 17.49 4.50 -2.86
C GLU A 111 17.62 3.60 -1.63
N PHE A 112 17.79 2.28 -1.81
CA PHE A 112 17.84 1.33 -0.69
C PHE A 112 19.20 1.29 -0.02
N VAL A 113 20.27 1.09 -0.79
CA VAL A 113 21.60 0.81 -0.24
C VAL A 113 22.12 1.97 0.62
N PRO A 114 22.03 3.25 0.20
CA PRO A 114 22.52 4.34 1.04
C PRO A 114 21.80 4.46 2.37
N GLN A 115 20.48 4.20 2.41
CA GLN A 115 19.70 4.36 3.63
C GLN A 115 20.01 3.27 4.65
N LEU A 116 20.08 2.00 4.21
CA LEU A 116 20.47 0.89 5.09
C LEU A 116 21.88 1.06 5.65
N THR A 117 22.81 1.62 4.86
CA THR A 117 24.18 1.92 5.35
C THR A 117 24.29 3.18 6.21
N GLU A 118 23.30 4.07 6.19
CA GLU A 118 23.30 5.31 6.98
C GLU A 118 22.58 5.13 8.32
N THR A 119 21.60 4.24 8.35
CA THR A 119 20.85 3.85 9.53
C THR A 119 21.01 2.34 9.65
N GLU A 120 22.13 1.92 10.23
CA GLU A 120 22.49 0.51 10.38
C GLU A 120 21.74 -0.03 11.62
N PRO A 121 20.57 -0.69 11.48
CA PRO A 121 19.97 -1.41 12.60
C PRO A 121 20.83 -2.62 12.96
N GLU A 122 21.10 -2.80 14.24
CA GLU A 122 21.81 -3.99 14.70
C GLU A 122 20.89 -5.24 14.66
N ASP A 123 19.58 -5.07 14.90
CA ASP A 123 18.70 -6.21 15.21
C ASP A 123 17.67 -6.54 14.11
N ALA A 124 16.93 -5.54 13.59
CA ALA A 124 15.77 -5.80 12.73
C ALA A 124 15.59 -4.86 11.52
N ILE A 125 15.25 -5.45 10.37
CA ILE A 125 14.83 -4.75 9.15
C ILE A 125 13.44 -5.22 8.74
N VAL A 126 12.49 -4.28 8.60
CA VAL A 126 11.14 -4.52 8.05
C VAL A 126 10.96 -3.69 6.78
N MET A 127 10.75 -4.36 5.64
CA MET A 127 10.69 -3.66 4.36
C MET A 127 9.49 -4.07 3.51
N GLU A 128 8.70 -3.07 3.11
CA GLU A 128 7.66 -3.24 2.11
C GLU A 128 8.26 -3.52 0.72
N ASN A 129 7.77 -4.58 0.07
CA ASN A 129 8.07 -4.90 -1.31
C ASN A 129 6.92 -4.42 -2.22
N GLN A 130 7.18 -3.36 -2.99
CA GLN A 130 6.22 -2.79 -3.96
C GLN A 130 6.40 -3.36 -5.38
N ALA A 131 7.25 -4.35 -5.57
CA ALA A 131 7.48 -4.90 -6.88
C ALA A 131 6.19 -5.49 -7.48
N ILE A 132 5.87 -5.07 -8.71
CA ILE A 132 4.65 -5.45 -9.43
C ILE A 132 4.88 -6.54 -10.49
N THR A 133 6.06 -7.18 -10.51
CA THR A 133 6.37 -8.29 -11.42
C THR A 133 7.10 -9.39 -10.65
N GLU A 134 6.98 -10.65 -11.10
CA GLU A 134 7.71 -11.79 -10.52
C GLU A 134 9.22 -11.50 -10.42
N TYR A 135 9.82 -11.06 -11.52
CA TYR A 135 11.26 -10.78 -11.60
C TYR A 135 11.70 -9.73 -10.58
N THR A 136 10.96 -8.64 -10.45
CA THR A 136 11.33 -7.55 -9.52
C THR A 136 11.12 -7.94 -8.07
N MET A 137 10.05 -8.68 -7.75
CA MET A 137 9.82 -9.20 -6.40
C MET A 137 10.97 -10.12 -5.99
N ARG A 138 11.31 -11.07 -6.86
CA ARG A 138 12.43 -12.00 -6.65
C ARG A 138 13.76 -11.26 -6.50
N MET A 139 14.00 -10.25 -7.34
CA MET A 139 15.23 -9.46 -7.28
C MET A 139 15.37 -8.78 -5.91
N VAL A 140 14.32 -8.12 -5.40
CA VAL A 140 14.29 -7.50 -4.06
C VAL A 140 14.60 -8.54 -2.97
N ASN A 141 13.92 -9.68 -3.00
CA ASN A 141 14.06 -10.69 -1.96
C ASN A 141 15.44 -11.37 -2.00
N GLU A 142 15.97 -11.74 -3.16
CA GLU A 142 17.23 -12.49 -3.27
C GLU A 142 18.48 -11.60 -3.19
N ARG A 143 18.41 -10.33 -3.63
CA ARG A 143 19.60 -9.48 -3.78
C ARG A 143 19.69 -8.32 -2.80
N PHE A 144 18.56 -7.87 -2.26
CA PHE A 144 18.52 -6.62 -1.49
C PHE A 144 18.14 -6.83 -0.04
N LEU A 145 17.12 -7.64 0.23
CA LEU A 145 16.63 -7.84 1.59
C LEU A 145 17.12 -9.15 2.19
N ARG A 146 17.21 -10.23 1.39
CA ARG A 146 17.51 -11.59 1.86
C ARG A 146 16.71 -11.95 3.13
N PRO A 147 15.37 -11.85 3.07
CA PRO A 147 14.53 -12.01 4.25
C PRO A 147 14.63 -13.42 4.81
N ASN A 148 14.67 -13.54 6.14
CA ASN A 148 14.41 -14.81 6.82
C ASN A 148 12.91 -15.04 6.98
N VAL A 149 12.12 -13.97 7.13
CA VAL A 149 10.65 -14.03 7.18
C VAL A 149 10.04 -13.20 6.06
N LEU A 150 9.06 -13.76 5.35
CA LEU A 150 8.30 -13.06 4.32
C LEU A 150 6.82 -13.06 4.67
N LEU A 151 6.24 -11.88 4.76
CA LEU A 151 4.82 -11.69 5.05
C LEU A 151 4.04 -11.55 3.74
N PHE A 152 2.99 -12.34 3.58
CA PHE A 152 2.04 -12.26 2.47
C PHE A 152 0.69 -11.78 2.95
N CYS A 153 0.43 -10.47 2.85
CA CYS A 153 -0.78 -9.85 3.39
C CYS A 153 -2.09 -10.26 2.68
N ASN A 154 -2.04 -10.65 1.40
CA ASN A 154 -3.19 -11.18 0.62
C ASN A 154 -2.78 -11.40 -0.85
N VAL A 155 -3.49 -12.31 -1.54
CA VAL A 155 -3.46 -12.46 -2.99
C VAL A 155 -4.80 -12.04 -3.57
N ARG A 156 -4.83 -10.86 -4.22
CA ARG A 156 -6.03 -10.26 -4.81
C ARG A 156 -5.81 -9.91 -6.28
N GLN A 157 -6.87 -9.77 -7.06
CA GLN A 157 -6.74 -9.35 -8.46
C GLN A 157 -6.46 -7.84 -8.55
N ASP A 158 -5.20 -7.48 -8.68
CA ASP A 158 -4.73 -6.16 -9.10
C ASP A 158 -3.46 -6.35 -9.93
N HIS A 159 -3.10 -5.34 -10.73
CA HIS A 159 -1.93 -5.37 -11.59
C HIS A 159 -1.97 -6.53 -12.62
N ASN A 160 -3.15 -6.83 -13.17
CA ASN A 160 -3.35 -7.96 -14.08
C ASN A 160 -2.41 -7.94 -15.30
N ASP A 161 -2.05 -6.74 -15.78
CA ASP A 161 -1.11 -6.56 -16.89
C ASP A 161 0.32 -7.05 -16.57
N THR A 162 0.68 -7.27 -15.29
CA THR A 162 2.05 -7.60 -14.86
C THR A 162 2.16 -8.84 -13.97
N LEU A 163 1.18 -9.11 -13.11
CA LEU A 163 1.18 -10.28 -12.21
C LEU A 163 0.34 -11.46 -12.73
N GLY A 164 -0.43 -11.23 -13.79
CA GLY A 164 -1.33 -12.22 -14.40
C GLY A 164 -2.80 -11.94 -14.11
N GLU A 165 -3.69 -12.61 -14.85
CA GLU A 165 -5.11 -12.28 -14.88
C GLU A 165 -5.89 -12.95 -13.73
N THR A 166 -5.40 -14.06 -13.20
CA THR A 166 -6.06 -14.85 -12.15
C THR A 166 -5.34 -14.74 -10.80
N ARG A 167 -6.07 -14.95 -9.69
CA ARG A 167 -5.46 -15.06 -8.35
C ARG A 167 -4.37 -16.14 -8.31
N GLN A 168 -4.53 -17.22 -9.09
CA GLN A 168 -3.53 -18.29 -9.19
C GLN A 168 -2.23 -17.83 -9.87
N ASP A 169 -2.32 -16.99 -10.92
CA ASP A 169 -1.13 -16.43 -11.57
C ASP A 169 -0.35 -15.50 -10.62
N ILE A 170 -1.09 -14.71 -9.84
CA ILE A 170 -0.52 -13.81 -8.84
C ILE A 170 0.13 -14.63 -7.71
N ALA A 171 -0.56 -15.66 -7.21
CA ALA A 171 -0.02 -16.59 -6.20
C ALA A 171 1.26 -17.27 -6.70
N ARG A 172 1.29 -17.71 -7.96
CA ARG A 172 2.50 -18.27 -8.60
C ARG A 172 3.65 -17.28 -8.62
N SER A 173 3.37 -16.02 -8.99
CA SER A 173 4.39 -14.96 -8.99
C SER A 173 4.94 -14.69 -7.59
N PHE A 174 4.09 -14.75 -6.57
CA PHE A 174 4.50 -14.60 -5.16
C PHE A 174 5.37 -15.79 -4.72
N ALA A 175 4.92 -17.02 -4.91
CA ALA A 175 5.66 -18.22 -4.54
C ALA A 175 7.06 -18.26 -5.20
N ARG A 176 7.17 -17.86 -6.47
CA ARG A 176 8.45 -17.81 -7.19
C ARG A 176 9.38 -16.69 -6.74
N SER A 177 8.87 -15.70 -6.02
CA SER A 177 9.66 -14.64 -5.41
C SER A 177 10.26 -15.03 -4.06
N VAL A 178 9.82 -16.14 -3.46
CA VAL A 178 10.29 -16.62 -2.16
C VAL A 178 11.71 -17.19 -2.28
N PRO A 179 12.68 -16.69 -1.49
CA PRO A 179 14.01 -17.29 -1.38
C PRO A 179 13.99 -18.65 -0.67
N GLU A 180 14.93 -19.52 -1.02
CA GLU A 180 15.18 -20.77 -0.28
C GLU A 180 15.50 -20.48 1.20
N GLY A 181 15.02 -21.34 2.11
CA GLY A 181 15.25 -21.21 3.55
C GLY A 181 14.44 -20.11 4.25
N CYS A 182 13.58 -19.39 3.52
CA CYS A 182 12.70 -18.37 4.09
C CYS A 182 11.47 -19.00 4.75
N HIS A 183 10.96 -18.37 5.81
CA HIS A 183 9.67 -18.70 6.41
C HIS A 183 8.61 -17.69 5.96
N VAL A 184 7.50 -18.18 5.42
CA VAL A 184 6.41 -17.36 4.92
C VAL A 184 5.24 -17.38 5.89
N ILE A 185 4.76 -16.21 6.29
CA ILE A 185 3.53 -16.06 7.07
C ILE A 185 2.48 -15.44 6.15
N SER A 186 1.38 -16.15 5.93
CA SER A 186 0.39 -15.79 4.92
C SER A 186 -0.99 -15.51 5.49
N ASP A 187 -1.49 -14.32 5.19
CA ASP A 187 -2.86 -13.88 5.47
C ASP A 187 -3.88 -14.44 4.46
N GLU A 188 -3.45 -15.20 3.45
CA GLU A 188 -4.36 -15.69 2.42
C GLU A 188 -5.34 -16.71 2.99
N GLN A 189 -6.61 -16.30 3.16
CA GLN A 189 -7.66 -17.14 3.77
C GLN A 189 -8.36 -18.05 2.76
N HIS A 190 -8.17 -17.88 1.44
CA HIS A 190 -8.75 -18.76 0.44
C HIS A 190 -7.99 -20.09 0.39
N GLY A 191 -8.58 -21.16 0.96
CA GLY A 191 -7.96 -22.49 1.09
C GLY A 191 -7.22 -22.98 -0.16
N ALA A 192 -7.86 -22.99 -1.34
CA ALA A 192 -7.20 -23.46 -2.56
C ALA A 192 -5.99 -22.62 -3.01
N ILE A 193 -5.98 -21.30 -2.74
CA ILE A 193 -4.84 -20.43 -3.05
C ILE A 193 -3.73 -20.67 -2.02
N HIS A 194 -4.09 -20.81 -0.74
CA HIS A 194 -3.13 -21.14 0.31
C HIS A 194 -2.46 -22.50 0.08
N ASP A 195 -3.24 -23.53 -0.27
CA ASP A 195 -2.73 -24.86 -0.58
C ASP A 195 -1.75 -24.82 -1.77
N TYR A 196 -2.10 -24.06 -2.81
CA TYR A 196 -1.21 -23.84 -3.95
C TYR A 196 0.08 -23.12 -3.56
N LEU A 197 -0.02 -22.04 -2.77
CA LEU A 197 1.15 -21.32 -2.25
C LEU A 197 2.05 -22.26 -1.45
N LYS A 198 1.45 -23.09 -0.59
CA LYS A 198 2.16 -24.05 0.24
C LYS A 198 2.95 -25.04 -0.58
N GLU A 199 2.31 -25.70 -1.54
CA GLU A 199 2.98 -26.67 -2.42
C GLU A 199 4.17 -26.03 -3.15
N GLU A 200 3.97 -24.85 -3.76
CA GLU A 200 5.01 -24.18 -4.55
C GLU A 200 6.16 -23.63 -3.70
N ILE A 201 5.88 -23.14 -2.48
CA ILE A 201 6.88 -22.58 -1.56
C ILE A 201 7.71 -23.71 -0.93
N GLU A 202 7.07 -24.78 -0.48
CA GLU A 202 7.76 -25.95 0.08
C GLU A 202 8.64 -26.65 -0.96
N ALA A 203 8.17 -26.76 -2.21
CA ALA A 203 8.96 -27.30 -3.32
C ALA A 203 10.25 -26.49 -3.62
N ARG A 204 10.33 -25.25 -3.14
CA ARG A 204 11.50 -24.36 -3.29
C ARG A 204 12.41 -24.34 -2.06
N GLY A 205 12.16 -25.20 -1.07
CA GLY A 205 12.98 -25.28 0.15
C GLY A 205 12.70 -24.17 1.15
N ALA A 206 11.52 -23.54 1.09
CA ALA A 206 11.03 -22.58 2.08
C ALA A 206 9.89 -23.22 2.88
N THR A 207 9.42 -22.54 3.93
CA THR A 207 8.27 -22.99 4.74
C THR A 207 7.18 -21.94 4.70
N ILE A 208 5.93 -22.35 4.95
CA ILE A 208 4.80 -21.44 5.03
C ILE A 208 3.86 -21.82 6.17
N GLU A 209 3.26 -20.82 6.81
CA GLU A 209 2.08 -20.97 7.65
C GLU A 209 0.97 -19.99 7.27
N GLN A 210 -0.27 -20.35 7.62
CA GLN A 210 -1.44 -19.51 7.46
C GLN A 210 -1.70 -18.77 8.77
N VAL A 211 -2.05 -17.49 8.69
CA VAL A 211 -2.49 -16.71 9.85
C VAL A 211 -3.84 -17.20 10.33
N ASP A 212 -3.91 -17.54 11.62
CA ASP A 212 -5.15 -17.93 12.29
C ASP A 212 -5.89 -16.69 12.78
N VAL A 213 -7.10 -16.46 12.23
CA VAL A 213 -7.99 -15.38 12.67
C VAL A 213 -9.15 -15.97 13.46
N PRO A 214 -9.30 -15.60 14.74
CA PRO A 214 -10.43 -16.03 15.56
C PRO A 214 -11.76 -15.71 14.89
N GLU A 215 -12.74 -16.62 14.99
CA GLU A 215 -14.06 -16.48 14.34
C GLU A 215 -14.71 -15.10 14.59
N ARG A 216 -14.60 -14.61 15.83
CA ARG A 216 -15.12 -13.30 16.25
C ARG A 216 -14.48 -12.10 15.54
N HIS A 217 -13.33 -12.26 14.87
CA HIS A 217 -12.63 -11.19 14.17
C HIS A 217 -12.65 -11.35 12.64
N ARG A 218 -13.11 -12.50 12.10
CA ARG A 218 -13.08 -12.79 10.65
C ARG A 218 -13.90 -11.82 9.79
N HIS A 219 -14.84 -11.11 10.39
CA HIS A 219 -15.65 -10.10 9.72
C HIS A 219 -15.03 -8.69 9.75
N LEU A 220 -13.96 -8.49 10.53
CA LEU A 220 -13.29 -7.21 10.66
C LEU A 220 -12.30 -7.02 9.53
N THR A 221 -12.30 -5.84 8.91
CA THR A 221 -11.38 -5.56 7.81
C THR A 221 -9.94 -5.52 8.32
N GLY A 222 -9.06 -6.27 7.65
CA GLY A 222 -7.63 -6.28 7.93
C GLY A 222 -7.25 -7.06 9.19
N ALA A 223 -8.17 -7.85 9.76
CA ALA A 223 -7.90 -8.66 10.93
C ALA A 223 -6.71 -9.59 10.75
N GLU A 224 -6.56 -10.19 9.57
CA GLU A 224 -5.42 -11.03 9.19
C GLU A 224 -4.11 -10.29 9.44
N THR A 225 -4.00 -9.04 8.96
CA THR A 225 -2.77 -8.25 9.11
C THR A 225 -2.41 -7.91 10.55
N VAL A 226 -3.40 -7.85 11.44
CA VAL A 226 -3.17 -7.62 12.88
C VAL A 226 -2.78 -8.92 13.58
N HIS A 227 -3.48 -10.03 13.32
CA HIS A 227 -3.14 -11.34 13.88
C HIS A 227 -1.78 -11.86 13.39
N MET A 228 -1.39 -11.52 12.16
CA MET A 228 -0.08 -11.82 11.60
C MET A 228 1.08 -11.32 12.48
N LEU A 229 0.91 -10.23 13.21
CA LEU A 229 1.94 -9.74 14.12
C LEU A 229 2.29 -10.78 15.18
N ASN A 230 1.30 -11.48 15.72
CA ASN A 230 1.54 -12.53 16.71
C ASN A 230 2.21 -13.76 16.10
N HIS A 231 1.90 -14.10 14.86
CA HIS A 231 2.62 -15.15 14.12
C HIS A 231 4.10 -14.79 13.91
N VAL A 232 4.38 -13.53 13.57
CA VAL A 232 5.77 -13.04 13.47
C VAL A 232 6.47 -13.14 14.82
N LEU A 233 5.83 -12.66 15.89
CA LEU A 233 6.43 -12.68 17.23
C LEU A 233 6.67 -14.11 17.72
N ASP A 234 5.74 -15.03 17.50
CA ASP A 234 5.94 -16.45 17.82
C ASP A 234 7.14 -17.03 17.07
N HIS A 235 7.29 -16.71 15.77
CA HIS A 235 8.44 -17.14 14.97
C HIS A 235 9.76 -16.59 15.51
N LEU A 236 9.77 -15.36 16.02
CA LEU A 236 10.93 -14.72 16.64
C LEU A 236 11.18 -15.20 18.08
N GLY A 237 10.29 -16.03 18.66
CA GLY A 237 10.38 -16.46 20.06
C GLY A 237 10.01 -15.35 21.06
N GLU A 238 9.30 -14.33 20.59
CA GLU A 238 8.87 -13.16 21.33
C GLU A 238 7.47 -13.37 21.94
N PRO A 239 7.15 -12.77 23.12
CA PRO A 239 5.79 -12.84 23.67
C PRO A 239 4.74 -12.32 22.69
N ARG A 240 3.54 -12.89 22.65
CA ARG A 240 2.47 -12.31 21.82
C ARG A 240 2.04 -10.92 22.32
N ILE A 241 1.53 -10.08 21.42
CA ILE A 241 0.77 -8.87 21.76
C ILE A 241 -0.45 -9.29 22.57
N ASP A 242 -0.73 -8.57 23.65
CA ASP A 242 -1.89 -8.88 24.50
C ASP A 242 -3.21 -8.60 23.79
N ASP A 243 -4.28 -9.26 24.24
CA ASP A 243 -5.59 -9.19 23.60
C ASP A 243 -6.18 -7.77 23.59
N ALA A 244 -5.88 -6.93 24.58
CA ALA A 244 -6.44 -5.58 24.67
C ALA A 244 -5.76 -4.63 23.68
N GLU A 245 -4.43 -4.70 23.58
CA GLU A 245 -3.67 -3.97 22.57
C GLU A 245 -4.07 -4.43 21.17
N LEU A 246 -4.17 -5.74 20.95
CA LEU A 246 -4.58 -6.30 19.67
C LEU A 246 -6.00 -5.87 19.27
N HIS A 247 -6.93 -5.80 20.22
CA HIS A 247 -8.28 -5.29 19.98
C HIS A 247 -8.27 -3.79 19.59
N SER A 248 -7.49 -2.98 20.29
CA SER A 248 -7.28 -1.56 19.93
C SER A 248 -6.71 -1.41 18.51
N MET A 249 -5.77 -2.28 18.12
CA MET A 249 -5.23 -2.30 16.76
C MET A 249 -6.28 -2.65 15.69
N LEU A 250 -7.19 -3.57 16.00
CA LEU A 250 -8.30 -3.96 15.12
C LEU A 250 -9.30 -2.81 14.97
N ASP A 251 -9.72 -2.21 16.08
CA ASP A 251 -10.68 -1.10 16.07
C ASP A 251 -10.15 0.08 15.25
N ALA A 252 -8.87 0.43 15.44
CA ALA A 252 -8.23 1.57 14.77
C ALA A 252 -8.11 1.43 13.24
N ILE A 253 -8.35 0.25 12.65
CA ILE A 253 -8.28 0.03 11.19
C ILE A 253 -9.66 -0.20 10.56
N GLN A 254 -10.73 -0.24 11.36
CA GLN A 254 -12.06 -0.43 10.80
C GLN A 254 -12.48 0.80 9.98
N PRO A 255 -13.15 0.61 8.83
CA PRO A 255 -13.68 1.71 8.04
C PRO A 255 -14.78 2.44 8.81
N GLU A 256 -14.71 3.77 8.81
CA GLU A 256 -15.73 4.64 9.37
C GLU A 256 -16.13 5.69 8.33
N TRP A 257 -17.40 6.10 8.36
CA TRP A 257 -17.87 7.24 7.58
C TRP A 257 -17.23 8.51 8.13
N THR A 258 -16.74 9.38 7.24
CA THR A 258 -16.47 10.77 7.59
C THR A 258 -17.78 11.53 7.47
N ASP A 259 -18.33 11.94 8.61
CA ASP A 259 -19.51 12.82 8.67
C ASP A 259 -19.13 14.24 8.26
N LEU A 260 -19.98 14.84 7.41
CA LEU A 260 -19.87 16.21 6.89
C LEU A 260 -21.24 16.91 7.06
N PRO A 261 -21.32 18.25 6.94
CA PRO A 261 -22.58 18.97 7.13
C PRO A 261 -23.73 18.49 6.23
N ASP A 262 -23.41 18.12 4.98
CA ASP A 262 -24.37 17.80 3.93
C ASP A 262 -24.37 16.31 3.56
N GLY A 263 -23.82 15.43 4.41
CA GLY A 263 -23.83 13.99 4.19
C GLY A 263 -22.61 13.30 4.77
N ARG A 264 -22.27 12.11 4.26
CA ARG A 264 -21.11 11.36 4.74
C ARG A 264 -20.35 10.69 3.62
N VAL A 265 -19.04 10.60 3.80
CA VAL A 265 -18.10 10.18 2.76
C VAL A 265 -17.19 9.10 3.29
N PHE A 266 -16.88 8.11 2.45
CA PHE A 266 -15.78 7.19 2.69
C PHE A 266 -14.80 7.23 1.51
N ASN A 267 -13.54 7.56 1.79
CA ASN A 267 -12.51 7.64 0.78
C ASN A 267 -11.85 6.27 0.54
N ALA A 268 -12.47 5.44 -0.29
CA ALA A 268 -11.88 4.20 -0.78
C ALA A 268 -11.02 4.40 -2.05
N ALA A 269 -10.62 5.62 -2.42
CA ALA A 269 -9.88 5.83 -3.68
C ALA A 269 -8.43 5.27 -3.63
N LYS A 270 -7.87 5.04 -2.43
CA LYS A 270 -6.61 4.28 -2.29
C LYS A 270 -6.81 2.79 -2.58
N VAL A 271 -8.07 2.34 -2.60
CA VAL A 271 -8.54 0.99 -2.88
C VAL A 271 -8.79 0.84 -4.37
N ASN A 272 -8.01 -0.03 -5.01
CA ASN A 272 -7.97 -0.14 -6.47
C ASN A 272 -8.46 -1.49 -7.00
N GLU A 273 -8.80 -2.41 -6.11
CA GLU A 273 -9.29 -3.75 -6.43
C GLU A 273 -10.67 -3.95 -5.77
N ILE A 274 -11.51 -4.73 -6.44
CA ILE A 274 -12.95 -4.82 -6.15
C ILE A 274 -13.25 -5.52 -4.82
N GLU A 275 -12.45 -6.53 -4.44
CA GLU A 275 -12.66 -7.33 -3.23
C GLU A 275 -12.54 -6.46 -1.97
N SER A 276 -11.54 -5.57 -1.87
CA SER A 276 -11.47 -4.59 -0.76
C SER A 276 -12.62 -3.58 -0.82
N THR A 277 -12.93 -3.04 -2.01
CA THR A 277 -13.95 -1.99 -2.13
C THR A 277 -15.31 -2.51 -1.69
N GLU A 278 -15.66 -3.73 -2.09
CA GLU A 278 -16.89 -4.40 -1.65
C GLU A 278 -16.86 -4.74 -0.15
N LEU A 279 -15.70 -5.16 0.40
CA LEU A 279 -15.57 -5.40 1.84
C LEU A 279 -15.89 -4.13 2.65
N PHE A 280 -15.32 -2.99 2.26
CA PHE A 280 -15.62 -1.71 2.90
C PHE A 280 -17.09 -1.32 2.75
N ARG A 281 -17.68 -1.50 1.56
CA ARG A 281 -19.11 -1.21 1.33
C ARG A 281 -19.99 -2.04 2.25
N ARG A 282 -19.74 -3.35 2.36
CA ARG A 282 -20.50 -4.25 3.25
C ARG A 282 -20.40 -3.85 4.71
N GLN A 283 -19.21 -3.45 5.15
CA GLN A 283 -19.00 -3.07 6.54
C GLN A 283 -19.68 -1.74 6.88
N LEU A 284 -19.62 -0.78 5.97
CA LEU A 284 -20.16 0.57 6.18
C LEU A 284 -21.67 0.70 5.93
N ALA A 285 -22.19 -0.06 4.97
CA ALA A 285 -23.56 0.05 4.48
C ALA A 285 -24.38 -1.24 4.67
N GLY A 286 -23.78 -2.30 5.22
CA GLY A 286 -24.46 -3.57 5.45
C GLY A 286 -24.57 -4.49 4.24
N THR A 287 -25.27 -5.60 4.44
CA THR A 287 -25.46 -6.70 3.49
C THR A 287 -26.92 -7.11 3.41
N GLY A 288 -27.34 -7.60 2.23
CA GLY A 288 -28.72 -8.08 2.03
C GLY A 288 -29.70 -6.94 1.72
N ASP A 289 -30.99 -7.22 1.87
CA ASP A 289 -32.07 -6.30 1.47
C ASP A 289 -32.15 -5.05 2.36
N ASP A 290 -31.62 -5.12 3.59
CA ASP A 290 -31.55 -4.00 4.53
C ASP A 290 -30.26 -3.15 4.36
N ALA A 291 -29.43 -3.48 3.37
CA ALA A 291 -28.22 -2.71 3.10
C ALA A 291 -28.59 -1.29 2.62
N GLU A 292 -27.89 -0.31 3.15
CA GLU A 292 -28.06 1.08 2.75
C GLU A 292 -27.48 1.31 1.36
N LEU A 293 -28.21 2.08 0.54
CA LEU A 293 -27.73 2.50 -0.77
C LEU A 293 -26.56 3.46 -0.61
N VAL A 294 -25.48 3.18 -1.35
CA VAL A 294 -24.32 4.09 -1.44
C VAL A 294 -24.31 4.79 -2.78
N CYS A 295 -23.75 6.00 -2.83
CA CYS A 295 -23.45 6.73 -4.05
C CYS A 295 -21.97 6.54 -4.42
N PRO A 296 -21.63 5.70 -5.42
CA PRO A 296 -20.24 5.50 -5.83
C PRO A 296 -19.74 6.69 -6.65
N PHE A 297 -18.55 7.18 -6.35
CA PHE A 297 -17.79 8.07 -7.22
C PHE A 297 -16.54 7.38 -7.73
N VAL A 298 -16.56 6.93 -8.99
CA VAL A 298 -15.45 6.17 -9.61
C VAL A 298 -14.52 7.12 -10.36
N PHE A 299 -13.25 7.19 -9.96
CA PHE A 299 -12.26 8.05 -10.62
C PHE A 299 -11.31 7.26 -11.53
N LEU A 300 -11.42 7.49 -12.85
CA LEU A 300 -10.77 6.68 -13.88
C LEU A 300 -9.48 7.33 -14.43
N ARG A 301 -8.56 6.50 -14.92
CA ARG A 301 -7.26 6.94 -15.47
C ARG A 301 -6.97 6.41 -16.86
N ARG A 302 -6.28 7.22 -17.68
CA ARG A 302 -5.93 6.87 -19.06
C ARG A 302 -5.03 5.63 -19.18
N ASP A 303 -4.12 5.47 -18.23
CA ASP A 303 -3.08 4.44 -18.22
C ASP A 303 -3.46 3.18 -17.43
N ARG A 304 -4.71 3.06 -16.96
CA ARG A 304 -5.20 1.91 -16.17
C ARG A 304 -6.49 1.31 -16.71
N ARG A 305 -6.49 0.96 -18.01
CA ARG A 305 -7.68 0.49 -18.73
C ARG A 305 -8.27 -0.80 -18.17
N GLY A 306 -7.43 -1.74 -17.72
CA GLY A 306 -7.90 -3.00 -17.11
C GLY A 306 -8.81 -2.76 -15.89
N ARG A 307 -8.45 -1.78 -15.05
CA ARG A 307 -9.26 -1.42 -13.88
C ARG A 307 -10.59 -0.78 -14.25
N THR A 308 -10.66 -0.04 -15.36
CA THR A 308 -11.94 0.49 -15.85
C THR A 308 -12.93 -0.63 -16.14
N ALA A 309 -12.49 -1.73 -16.74
CA ALA A 309 -13.37 -2.88 -17.00
C ALA A 309 -13.86 -3.52 -15.70
N SER A 310 -12.97 -3.75 -14.73
CA SER A 310 -13.35 -4.31 -13.42
C SER A 310 -14.33 -3.43 -12.65
N PHE A 311 -14.18 -2.10 -12.72
CA PHE A 311 -15.13 -1.18 -12.08
C PHE A 311 -16.48 -1.11 -12.81
N VAL A 312 -16.54 -1.29 -14.13
CA VAL A 312 -17.82 -1.42 -14.83
C VAL A 312 -18.57 -2.65 -14.33
N GLU A 313 -17.91 -3.82 -14.36
CA GLU A 313 -18.51 -5.08 -13.90
C GLU A 313 -18.98 -5.00 -12.44
N TYR A 314 -18.17 -4.43 -11.56
CA TYR A 314 -18.55 -4.24 -10.16
C TYR A 314 -19.77 -3.33 -9.99
N ILE A 315 -19.82 -2.20 -10.71
CA ILE A 315 -20.96 -1.28 -10.64
C ILE A 315 -22.24 -1.94 -11.17
N ASP A 316 -22.16 -2.74 -12.23
CA ASP A 316 -23.30 -3.49 -12.75
C ASP A 316 -23.82 -4.51 -11.74
N ILE A 317 -22.92 -5.22 -11.04
CA ILE A 317 -23.29 -6.12 -9.94
C ILE A 317 -24.01 -5.36 -8.81
N LEU A 318 -23.57 -4.15 -8.48
CA LEU A 318 -24.23 -3.33 -7.45
C LEU A 318 -25.62 -2.88 -7.90
N PHE A 319 -25.80 -2.48 -9.16
CA PHE A 319 -27.11 -2.16 -9.74
C PHE A 319 -28.05 -3.36 -9.74
N GLU A 320 -27.59 -4.52 -10.22
CA GLU A 320 -28.37 -5.75 -10.29
C GLU A 320 -28.88 -6.17 -8.90
N ARG A 321 -28.06 -5.98 -7.87
CA ARG A 321 -28.39 -6.30 -6.48
C ARG A 321 -29.18 -5.22 -5.76
N GLY A 322 -29.49 -4.10 -6.41
CA GLY A 322 -30.18 -2.97 -5.78
C GLY A 322 -29.39 -2.33 -4.63
N LEU A 323 -28.06 -2.40 -4.68
CA LEU A 323 -27.17 -1.82 -3.65
C LEU A 323 -26.79 -0.37 -3.96
N ILE A 324 -27.03 0.07 -5.20
CA ILE A 324 -26.88 1.45 -5.68
C ILE A 324 -28.03 1.75 -6.65
N ASP A 325 -28.40 3.02 -6.78
CA ASP A 325 -29.37 3.49 -7.79
C ASP A 325 -28.76 4.44 -8.83
N ARG A 326 -27.49 4.83 -8.64
CA ARG A 326 -26.71 5.70 -9.51
C ARG A 326 -25.22 5.47 -9.32
N VAL A 327 -24.44 6.00 -10.26
CA VAL A 327 -22.98 6.13 -10.14
C VAL A 327 -22.53 7.49 -10.67
N HIS A 328 -21.55 8.09 -10.02
CA HIS A 328 -20.83 9.26 -10.52
C HIS A 328 -19.44 8.82 -11.00
N VAL A 329 -18.97 9.43 -12.08
CA VAL A 329 -17.67 9.08 -12.67
C VAL A 329 -16.87 10.33 -13.03
N GLY A 330 -15.59 10.34 -12.68
CA GLY A 330 -14.65 11.43 -12.96
C GLY A 330 -13.35 10.93 -13.61
N GLY A 331 -12.52 11.87 -14.07
CA GLY A 331 -11.23 11.57 -14.68
C GLY A 331 -11.35 11.20 -16.16
N ALA A 332 -10.66 10.13 -16.57
CA ALA A 332 -10.54 9.77 -17.98
C ALA A 332 -11.59 8.77 -18.45
N TYR A 333 -12.01 8.87 -19.72
CA TYR A 333 -12.93 7.91 -20.36
C TYR A 333 -14.30 7.78 -19.67
N THR A 334 -14.76 8.81 -18.95
CA THR A 334 -16.07 8.88 -18.28
C THR A 334 -17.21 8.44 -19.20
N GLY A 335 -17.23 8.94 -20.45
CA GLY A 335 -18.31 8.59 -21.38
C GLY A 335 -18.26 7.15 -21.89
N VAL A 336 -17.09 6.51 -21.90
CA VAL A 336 -17.01 5.06 -22.20
C VAL A 336 -17.55 4.26 -21.04
N PHE A 337 -17.24 4.66 -19.81
CA PHE A 337 -17.75 4.04 -18.59
C PHE A 337 -19.26 4.19 -18.50
N ALA A 338 -19.78 5.41 -18.62
CA ALA A 338 -21.21 5.72 -18.54
C ALA A 338 -22.07 5.00 -19.58
N ARG A 339 -21.50 4.67 -20.76
CA ARG A 339 -22.20 3.88 -21.79
C ARG A 339 -22.17 2.38 -21.56
N ARG A 340 -21.31 1.90 -20.67
CA ARG A 340 -21.09 0.46 -20.43
C ARG A 340 -21.79 -0.05 -19.19
N VAL A 341 -21.99 0.81 -18.20
CA VAL A 341 -22.75 0.43 -17.01
C VAL A 341 -24.25 0.37 -17.32
N ASP A 342 -24.97 -0.52 -16.65
CA ASP A 342 -26.39 -0.78 -16.89
C ASP A 342 -27.31 0.30 -16.30
N GLY A 343 -26.84 1.05 -15.30
CA GLY A 343 -27.63 2.05 -14.57
C GLY A 343 -27.24 3.51 -14.82
N PRO A 344 -27.93 4.47 -14.16
CA PRO A 344 -27.68 5.90 -14.34
C PRO A 344 -26.25 6.30 -13.95
N ALA A 345 -25.53 6.87 -14.90
CA ALA A 345 -24.16 7.35 -14.71
C ALA A 345 -24.06 8.86 -14.95
N THR A 346 -23.57 9.60 -13.96
CA THR A 346 -23.31 11.04 -14.06
C THR A 346 -21.83 11.30 -14.28
N GLU A 347 -21.48 11.88 -15.43
CA GLU A 347 -20.11 12.26 -15.76
C GLU A 347 -19.74 13.62 -15.17
N HIS A 348 -18.56 13.70 -14.57
CA HIS A 348 -17.96 14.96 -14.12
C HIS A 348 -16.71 15.27 -14.96
N ASP A 349 -16.71 16.44 -15.61
CA ASP A 349 -15.50 16.98 -16.23
C ASP A 349 -14.59 17.56 -15.15
N THR A 350 -13.71 16.71 -14.62
CA THR A 350 -12.75 17.04 -13.55
C THR A 350 -11.54 17.83 -14.06
N ASP A 351 -11.46 18.13 -15.36
CA ASP A 351 -10.49 19.10 -15.91
C ASP A 351 -11.07 20.52 -15.90
N ALA A 352 -12.41 20.66 -15.91
CA ALA A 352 -13.12 21.94 -15.95
C ALA A 352 -13.84 22.30 -14.65
N THR A 353 -14.11 21.33 -13.78
CA THR A 353 -14.85 21.50 -12.52
C THR A 353 -13.91 21.24 -11.34
N ASP A 354 -13.87 22.14 -10.37
CA ASP A 354 -13.09 21.98 -9.14
C ASP A 354 -13.67 20.89 -8.21
N ALA A 355 -12.84 20.44 -7.26
CA ALA A 355 -13.17 19.35 -6.34
C ALA A 355 -14.30 19.71 -5.36
N GLU A 356 -14.37 20.96 -4.90
CA GLU A 356 -15.43 21.47 -4.02
C GLU A 356 -16.80 21.33 -4.68
N THR A 357 -16.93 21.82 -5.92
CA THR A 357 -18.16 21.75 -6.71
C THR A 357 -18.56 20.31 -7.00
N VAL A 358 -17.61 19.41 -7.27
CA VAL A 358 -17.91 17.98 -7.46
C VAL A 358 -18.36 17.34 -6.15
N LEU A 359 -17.71 17.65 -5.02
CA LEU A 359 -18.12 17.17 -3.71
C LEU A 359 -19.55 17.58 -3.37
N ASP A 360 -19.91 18.85 -3.59
CA ASP A 360 -21.27 19.36 -3.37
C ASP A 360 -22.31 18.57 -4.18
N ARG A 361 -22.00 18.27 -5.45
CA ARG A 361 -22.88 17.46 -6.31
C ARG A 361 -23.03 16.02 -5.81
N LEU A 362 -21.98 15.45 -5.23
CA LEU A 362 -22.02 14.09 -4.67
C LEU A 362 -22.84 14.07 -3.37
N LEU A 363 -22.65 15.05 -2.50
CA LEU A 363 -23.37 15.17 -1.23
C LEU A 363 -24.87 15.49 -1.44
N ALA A 364 -25.21 16.23 -2.49
CA ALA A 364 -26.60 16.49 -2.89
C ALA A 364 -27.40 15.26 -3.35
N THR A 365 -26.82 14.05 -3.29
CA THR A 365 -27.52 12.79 -3.61
C THR A 365 -28.30 12.19 -2.45
N ASP A 366 -28.18 12.75 -1.24
CA ASP A 366 -28.77 12.26 0.02
C ASP A 366 -28.35 10.82 0.39
N GLN A 367 -27.36 10.25 -0.30
CA GLN A 367 -26.79 8.94 -0.05
C GLN A 367 -25.35 9.07 0.46
N PRO A 368 -24.88 8.15 1.30
CA PRO A 368 -23.48 8.08 1.67
C PRO A 368 -22.58 7.90 0.43
N VAL A 369 -21.58 8.75 0.29
CA VAL A 369 -20.73 8.79 -0.91
C VAL A 369 -19.46 7.97 -0.70
N MET A 370 -19.17 7.05 -1.61
CA MET A 370 -17.95 6.25 -1.56
C MET A 370 -17.04 6.58 -2.74
N PHE A 371 -15.89 7.19 -2.47
CA PHE A 371 -14.88 7.44 -3.51
C PHE A 371 -14.19 6.13 -3.85
N MET A 372 -14.13 5.79 -5.13
CA MET A 372 -13.58 4.54 -5.62
C MET A 372 -12.54 4.82 -6.70
N ALA A 373 -11.49 3.98 -6.69
CA ALA A 373 -10.40 4.03 -7.65
C ALA A 373 -9.50 5.27 -7.57
N ASN A 374 -8.20 5.01 -7.47
CA ASN A 374 -7.10 5.93 -7.74
C ASN A 374 -7.07 7.31 -7.02
N THR A 375 -6.45 7.37 -5.83
CA THR A 375 -6.10 8.62 -5.12
C THR A 375 -4.93 9.43 -5.71
N VAL A 376 -4.08 8.87 -6.58
CA VAL A 376 -2.83 9.56 -6.99
C VAL A 376 -3.02 10.69 -8.01
N HIS A 377 -4.25 11.00 -8.41
CA HIS A 377 -4.54 12.13 -9.30
C HIS A 377 -4.64 13.43 -8.50
N PRO A 378 -4.14 14.59 -8.99
CA PRO A 378 -4.24 15.88 -8.30
C PRO A 378 -5.66 16.19 -7.83
N PHE A 379 -6.65 16.08 -8.73
CA PHE A 379 -8.07 16.24 -8.40
C PHE A 379 -8.53 15.38 -7.21
N MET A 380 -8.10 14.11 -7.13
CA MET A 380 -8.51 13.22 -6.04
C MET A 380 -7.82 13.56 -4.71
N ARG A 381 -6.68 14.24 -4.75
CA ARG A 381 -6.04 14.81 -3.55
C ARG A 381 -6.79 16.05 -3.11
N GLU A 382 -7.09 16.96 -4.02
CA GLU A 382 -7.91 18.14 -3.75
C GLU A 382 -9.29 17.75 -3.17
N LEU A 383 -9.92 16.71 -3.71
CA LEU A 383 -11.19 16.19 -3.20
C LEU A 383 -11.05 15.60 -1.78
N ALA A 384 -9.95 14.92 -1.48
CA ALA A 384 -9.68 14.42 -0.13
C ALA A 384 -9.40 15.56 0.86
N ASP A 385 -8.61 16.55 0.44
CA ASP A 385 -8.28 17.75 1.22
C ASP A 385 -9.55 18.55 1.55
N GLU A 386 -10.51 18.61 0.62
CA GLU A 386 -11.81 19.25 0.84
C GLU A 386 -12.64 18.51 1.91
N VAL A 387 -12.69 17.18 1.85
CA VAL A 387 -13.35 16.36 2.89
C VAL A 387 -12.71 16.62 4.26
N GLU A 388 -11.38 16.59 4.36
CA GLU A 388 -10.65 16.87 5.61
C GLU A 388 -10.91 18.30 6.12
N THR A 389 -11.02 19.28 5.22
CA THR A 389 -11.29 20.67 5.56
C THR A 389 -12.69 20.83 6.15
N ARG A 390 -13.70 20.20 5.54
CA ARG A 390 -15.09 20.23 6.02
C ARG A 390 -15.25 19.50 7.35
N GLU A 391 -14.66 18.32 7.50
CA GLU A 391 -14.68 17.58 8.77
C GLU A 391 -14.12 18.42 9.93
N ARG A 392 -12.98 19.09 9.71
CA ARG A 392 -12.36 19.96 10.72
C ARG A 392 -13.20 21.20 11.05
N SER A 393 -13.99 21.70 10.11
CA SER A 393 -14.86 22.86 10.34
C SER A 393 -16.02 22.55 11.28
N GLU A 394 -16.40 21.27 11.41
CA GLU A 394 -17.43 20.80 12.34
C GLU A 394 -16.90 20.43 13.73
N ARG A 395 -15.63 20.03 13.84
CA ARG A 395 -15.04 19.71 15.15
C ARG A 395 -14.80 20.99 15.97
N PRO A 396 -15.28 21.08 17.22
CA PRO A 396 -14.91 22.19 18.10
C PRO A 396 -13.38 22.23 18.25
N PRO A 397 -12.76 23.41 18.37
CA PRO A 397 -11.31 23.51 18.48
C PRO A 397 -10.81 22.66 19.65
N GLU A 398 -9.81 21.82 19.40
CA GLU A 398 -9.16 21.04 20.46
C GLU A 398 -8.68 22.00 21.56
N LEU A 399 -9.16 21.77 22.79
CA LEU A 399 -8.65 22.50 23.95
C LEU A 399 -7.16 22.16 24.10
N PRO A 400 -6.28 23.14 24.36
CA PRO A 400 -4.86 22.86 24.53
C PRO A 400 -4.67 21.86 25.67
N ALA A 401 -3.90 20.81 25.41
CA ALA A 401 -3.44 19.88 26.43
C ALA A 401 -2.57 20.67 27.44
N TYR A 402 -3.01 20.74 28.69
CA TYR A 402 -2.27 21.34 29.81
C TYR A 402 -1.42 20.30 30.55
#